data_AF-A0A7Z9N6B8-F1
#
_entry.id   AF-A0A7Z9N6B8-F1
#
_cell.length_a   1.000
_cell.length_b   1.000
_cell.length_c   1.000
_cell.angle_alpha   90.00
_cell.angle_beta   90.00
_cell.angle_gamma   90.00
#
_symmetry.space_group_name_H-M   'P 1'
#
loop_
_entity.id
_entity.type
_entity.pdbx_description
1 polymer ?
#
loop_
_entity_poly.entity_id
_entity_poly.type
_entity_poly.pdbx_seq_one_letter_code
_entity_poly.pdbx_strand_id
1 'polypeptide(L)'
;MKRNSGIIIILSAILSGDSLDNDVNHVIVDHKGNSIVAIIDSIDLDLVFYKVKGTGVSDSIDIDKIYFIYNDFNRVYQYDWSFYENIRRISHRTGKIITIDNDTIAFKDIGFTGNRILPEILVTGLNDTSFYMSMLSVYKVQTDFSILHYAAERGFWYSFNSFILSAALDARIKWDDGRRFSPQVWDQYNDLLPAVSFLIDDTGPTYESVSFLIPISVLGSMIWDIWKDKRSFYFHPVEKDEPYPRNMYVFSLKHITEAFILKTMRKIERTKIGRMFFGWIKKKYY
;
A
#
# COMPACT_ATOMS: atom_id res chain seq x y z
N MET A 1 60.22 -9.57 -33.78
CA MET A 1 59.31 -8.40 -33.64
C MET A 1 57.81 -8.75 -33.56
N LYS A 2 57.34 -9.95 -33.97
CA LYS A 2 55.89 -10.28 -33.97
C LYS A 2 55.27 -10.64 -32.60
N ARG A 3 56.08 -11.08 -31.63
CA ARG A 3 55.58 -11.51 -30.30
C ARG A 3 55.27 -10.33 -29.36
N ASN A 4 55.99 -9.21 -29.52
CA ASN A 4 55.77 -8.01 -28.71
C ASN A 4 54.55 -7.21 -29.21
N SER A 5 54.19 -7.33 -30.49
CA SER A 5 53.00 -6.71 -31.07
C SER A 5 51.70 -7.28 -30.47
N GLY A 6 51.65 -8.61 -30.24
CA GLY A 6 50.49 -9.26 -29.64
C GLY A 6 50.24 -8.84 -28.18
N ILE A 7 51.30 -8.64 -27.40
CA ILE A 7 51.21 -8.15 -26.01
C ILE A 7 50.67 -6.71 -25.97
N ILE A 8 51.14 -5.86 -26.88
CA ILE A 8 50.68 -4.46 -26.98
C ILE A 8 49.20 -4.40 -27.39
N ILE A 9 48.77 -5.26 -28.32
CA ILE A 9 47.36 -5.32 -28.76
C ILE A 9 46.44 -5.82 -27.64
N ILE A 10 46.88 -6.80 -26.84
CA ILE A 10 46.12 -7.29 -25.68
C ILE A 10 46.04 -6.22 -24.58
N LEU A 11 47.15 -5.54 -24.27
CA LEU A 11 47.16 -4.43 -23.32
C LEU A 11 46.29 -3.25 -23.78
N SER A 12 46.31 -2.90 -25.07
CA SER A 12 45.43 -1.86 -25.60
C SER A 12 43.96 -2.30 -25.56
N ALA A 13 43.63 -3.57 -25.82
CA ALA A 13 42.26 -4.06 -25.72
C ALA A 13 41.73 -4.07 -24.28
N ILE A 14 42.60 -4.31 -23.29
CA ILE A 14 42.24 -4.21 -21.86
C ILE A 14 42.05 -2.76 -21.42
N LEU A 15 42.85 -1.83 -21.95
CA LEU A 15 42.77 -0.40 -21.63
C LEU A 15 41.67 0.34 -22.41
N SER A 16 41.23 -0.20 -23.55
CA SER A 16 40.13 0.31 -24.39
C SER A 16 38.82 -0.44 -24.18
N GLY A 17 38.74 -1.30 -23.16
CA GLY A 17 37.45 -1.80 -22.70
C GLY A 17 36.67 -0.64 -22.12
N ASP A 18 35.86 0.03 -22.95
CA ASP A 18 34.80 0.89 -22.47
C ASP A 18 34.06 0.10 -21.39
N SER A 19 33.98 0.66 -20.18
CA SER A 19 33.07 0.14 -19.17
C SER A 19 31.67 0.32 -19.75
N LEU A 20 31.19 -0.70 -20.47
CA LEU A 20 29.79 -0.82 -20.77
C LEU A 20 29.09 -0.63 -19.41
N ASP A 21 28.32 0.45 -19.31
CA ASP A 21 27.47 0.82 -18.19
C ASP A 21 26.39 -0.27 -18.05
N ASN A 22 26.83 -1.47 -17.67
CA ASN A 22 26.03 -2.67 -17.45
C ASN A 22 25.38 -2.64 -16.06
N ASP A 23 25.44 -1.49 -15.38
CA ASP A 23 24.79 -1.31 -14.10
C ASP A 23 23.28 -1.39 -14.28
N VAL A 24 22.69 -2.26 -13.47
CA VAL A 24 21.26 -2.55 -13.51
C VAL A 24 20.51 -1.32 -13.02
N ASN A 25 19.65 -0.75 -13.87
CA ASN A 25 18.84 0.38 -13.43
C ASN A 25 17.71 -0.13 -12.54
N HIS A 26 17.47 0.63 -11.47
CA HIS A 26 16.37 0.43 -10.57
C HIS A 26 15.44 1.63 -10.69
N VAL A 27 14.14 1.39 -10.56
CA VAL A 27 13.12 2.42 -10.51
C VAL A 27 12.48 2.36 -9.13
N ILE A 28 12.63 3.46 -8.39
CA ILE A 28 12.00 3.66 -7.09
C ILE A 28 10.72 4.46 -7.33
N VAL A 29 9.58 3.92 -6.89
CA VAL A 29 8.29 4.58 -7.01
C VAL A 29 7.81 5.04 -5.63
N ASP A 30 7.50 6.32 -5.45
CA ASP A 30 6.89 6.90 -4.24
C ASP A 30 5.35 6.69 -4.25
N HIS A 31 4.72 6.67 -3.09
CA HIS A 31 3.26 6.71 -2.91
C HIS A 31 2.59 7.83 -3.70
N LYS A 32 3.24 8.97 -3.85
CA LYS A 32 2.72 10.10 -4.63
C LYS A 32 2.65 9.84 -6.14
N GLY A 33 3.28 8.77 -6.62
CA GLY A 33 3.36 8.46 -8.03
C GLY A 33 4.64 8.95 -8.71
N ASN A 34 5.60 9.52 -7.97
CA ASN A 34 6.86 9.93 -8.56
C ASN A 34 7.78 8.72 -8.75
N SER A 35 8.47 8.65 -9.88
CA SER A 35 9.50 7.65 -10.17
C SER A 35 10.89 8.29 -10.11
N ILE A 36 11.87 7.55 -9.59
CA ILE A 36 13.28 7.92 -9.60
C ILE A 36 14.05 6.76 -10.21
N VAL A 37 14.78 7.03 -11.31
CA VAL A 37 15.69 6.05 -11.92
C VAL A 37 17.05 6.18 -11.25
N ALA A 38 17.50 5.10 -10.61
CA ALA A 38 18.71 5.09 -9.79
C ALA A 38 19.42 3.74 -9.82
N ILE A 39 20.66 3.74 -9.32
CA ILE A 39 21.38 2.52 -8.97
C ILE A 39 21.27 2.36 -7.46
N ILE A 40 20.66 1.28 -6.99
CA ILE A 40 20.52 1.00 -5.56
C ILE A 40 21.82 0.38 -5.05
N ASP A 41 22.40 0.99 -4.03
CA ASP A 41 23.62 0.51 -3.38
C ASP A 41 23.26 -0.50 -2.28
N SER A 42 22.36 -0.10 -1.37
CA SER A 42 21.88 -0.97 -0.29
C SER A 42 20.47 -0.63 0.18
N ILE A 43 19.80 -1.63 0.74
CA ILE A 43 18.47 -1.52 1.36
C ILE A 43 18.61 -1.97 2.82
N ASP A 44 18.46 -1.04 3.75
CA ASP A 44 18.37 -1.32 5.19
C ASP A 44 16.89 -1.50 5.60
N LEU A 45 16.60 -1.68 6.89
CA LEU A 45 15.24 -1.84 7.41
C LEU A 45 14.39 -0.57 7.32
N ASP A 46 15.02 0.61 7.33
CA ASP A 46 14.32 1.91 7.36
C ASP A 46 14.64 2.79 6.15
N LEU A 47 15.78 2.59 5.48
CA LEU A 47 16.30 3.47 4.44
C LEU A 47 16.77 2.66 3.22
N VAL A 48 16.55 3.24 2.04
CA VAL A 48 17.15 2.79 0.77
C VAL A 48 18.20 3.81 0.37
N PHE A 49 19.43 3.34 0.17
CA PHE A 49 20.56 4.15 -0.30
C PHE A 49 20.73 3.94 -1.80
N TYR A 50 20.73 5.04 -2.56
CA TYR A 50 20.74 4.99 -4.01
C TYR A 50 21.58 6.11 -4.61
N LYS A 51 22.00 5.92 -5.85
CA LYS A 51 22.70 6.92 -6.65
C LYS A 51 21.83 7.28 -7.86
N VAL A 52 21.46 8.56 -7.96
CA VAL A 52 20.61 9.03 -9.05
C VAL A 52 21.33 8.90 -10.39
N LYS A 53 20.66 8.28 -11.37
CA LYS A 53 21.23 8.12 -12.71
C LYS A 53 21.28 9.48 -13.42
N GLY A 54 22.40 9.78 -14.06
CA GLY A 54 22.64 11.05 -14.77
C GLY A 54 23.36 12.11 -13.96
N THR A 55 23.04 12.29 -12.67
CA THR A 55 23.75 13.24 -11.78
C THR A 55 24.86 12.57 -10.97
N GLY A 56 24.72 11.27 -10.70
CA GLY A 56 25.65 10.51 -9.87
C GLY A 56 25.65 10.90 -8.40
N VAL A 57 24.66 11.69 -7.95
CA VAL A 57 24.53 12.09 -6.54
C VAL A 57 23.97 10.92 -5.75
N SER A 58 24.64 10.60 -4.64
CA SER A 58 24.14 9.64 -3.65
C SER A 58 23.10 10.30 -2.75
N ASP A 59 21.99 9.60 -2.54
CA ASP A 59 20.89 10.05 -1.68
C ASP A 59 20.26 8.85 -0.96
N SER A 60 19.34 9.13 -0.03
CA SER A 60 18.62 8.11 0.73
C SER A 60 17.15 8.47 0.87
N ILE A 61 16.28 7.45 0.84
CA ILE A 61 14.84 7.60 1.01
C ILE A 61 14.32 6.64 2.09
N ASP A 62 13.39 7.12 2.92
CA ASP A 62 12.70 6.28 3.90
C ASP A 62 11.87 5.20 3.18
N ILE A 63 12.01 3.95 3.61
CA ILE A 63 11.25 2.82 3.08
C ILE A 63 9.74 3.05 3.15
N ASP A 64 9.27 3.68 4.24
CA ASP A 64 7.85 3.96 4.46
C ASP A 64 7.25 4.88 3.36
N LYS A 65 8.08 5.63 2.63
CA LYS A 65 7.66 6.52 1.53
C LYS A 65 7.67 5.82 0.17
N ILE A 66 8.32 4.67 0.06
CA ILE A 66 8.44 3.94 -1.20
C ILE A 66 7.20 3.06 -1.36
N TYR A 67 6.56 3.12 -2.52
CA TYR A 67 5.44 2.25 -2.89
C TYR A 67 5.92 0.87 -3.35
N PHE A 68 6.88 0.82 -4.29
CA PHE A 68 7.61 -0.39 -4.66
C PHE A 68 8.90 -0.04 -5.42
N ILE A 69 9.79 -1.02 -5.56
CA ILE A 69 11.07 -0.92 -6.27
C ILE A 69 11.18 -2.07 -7.26
N TYR A 70 11.48 -1.76 -8.51
CA TYR A 70 11.75 -2.76 -9.54
C TYR A 70 13.01 -2.42 -10.35
N ASN A 71 13.46 -3.36 -11.17
CA ASN A 71 14.60 -3.15 -12.07
C ASN A 71 14.27 -3.52 -13.52
N ASP A 72 15.23 -3.23 -14.41
CA ASP A 72 15.14 -3.53 -15.85
C ASP A 72 14.98 -5.03 -16.17
N PHE A 73 15.33 -5.93 -15.23
CA PHE A 73 15.17 -7.39 -15.39
C PHE A 73 13.83 -7.92 -14.87
N ASN A 74 12.85 -7.04 -14.71
CA ASN A 74 11.53 -7.38 -14.18
C ASN A 74 11.58 -8.07 -12.81
N ARG A 75 12.46 -7.60 -11.91
CA ARG A 75 12.53 -8.06 -10.52
C ARG A 75 12.04 -6.98 -9.58
N VAL A 76 11.16 -7.34 -8.67
CA VAL A 76 10.66 -6.46 -7.62
C VAL A 76 11.41 -6.76 -6.33
N TYR A 77 12.14 -5.76 -5.82
CA TYR A 77 12.95 -5.93 -4.62
C TYR A 77 12.12 -5.71 -3.36
N GLN A 78 11.21 -4.75 -3.43
CA GLN A 78 10.46 -4.27 -2.29
C GLN A 78 9.09 -3.76 -2.74
N TYR A 79 8.07 -4.03 -1.92
CA TYR A 79 6.74 -3.48 -2.04
C TYR A 79 6.26 -3.04 -0.64
N ASP A 80 5.54 -1.93 -0.60
CA ASP A 80 4.89 -1.46 0.63
C ASP A 80 3.58 -2.21 0.91
N TRP A 81 3.10 -2.08 2.14
CA TRP A 81 1.78 -2.53 2.53
C TRP A 81 0.67 -1.97 1.62
N SER A 82 0.76 -0.69 1.22
CA SER A 82 -0.20 -0.07 0.31
C SER A 82 -0.23 -0.76 -1.06
N PHE A 83 0.93 -1.24 -1.54
CA PHE A 83 1.03 -1.98 -2.80
C PHE A 83 0.34 -3.33 -2.69
N TYR A 84 0.66 -4.08 -1.63
CA TYR A 84 0.02 -5.35 -1.35
C TYR A 84 -1.50 -5.23 -1.19
N GLU A 85 -1.95 -4.22 -0.46
CA GLU A 85 -3.37 -3.95 -0.22
C GLU A 85 -4.09 -3.60 -1.54
N ASN A 86 -3.46 -2.81 -2.41
CA ASN A 86 -4.01 -2.51 -3.73
C ASN A 86 -4.12 -3.77 -4.60
N ILE A 87 -3.09 -4.62 -4.63
CA ILE A 87 -3.16 -5.94 -5.30
C ILE A 87 -4.31 -6.78 -4.74
N ARG A 88 -4.41 -6.89 -3.41
CA ARG A 88 -5.48 -7.65 -2.76
C ARG A 88 -6.87 -7.15 -3.15
N ARG A 89 -7.04 -5.83 -3.29
CA ARG A 89 -8.32 -5.22 -3.65
C ARG A 89 -8.74 -5.48 -5.08
N ILE A 90 -7.79 -5.67 -6.00
CA ILE A 90 -8.10 -5.94 -7.41
C ILE A 90 -8.13 -7.43 -7.73
N SER A 91 -7.44 -8.26 -6.94
CA SER A 91 -7.48 -9.71 -7.11
C SER A 91 -8.91 -10.22 -7.08
N HIS A 92 -9.17 -11.18 -7.94
CA HIS A 92 -10.47 -11.83 -8.11
C HIS A 92 -11.63 -10.90 -8.47
N ARG A 93 -11.35 -9.89 -9.30
CA ARG A 93 -12.36 -8.96 -9.82
C ARG A 93 -12.40 -8.99 -11.33
N THR A 94 -13.47 -8.42 -11.86
CA THR A 94 -13.67 -8.13 -13.28
C THR A 94 -13.14 -6.73 -13.61
N GLY A 95 -12.70 -6.55 -14.86
CA GLY A 95 -12.25 -5.25 -15.32
C GLY A 95 -11.51 -5.33 -16.65
N LYS A 96 -10.62 -4.35 -16.88
CA LYS A 96 -9.75 -4.29 -18.05
C LYS A 96 -8.32 -3.91 -17.68
N ILE A 97 -7.36 -4.55 -18.31
CA ILE A 97 -5.93 -4.25 -18.23
C ILE A 97 -5.61 -3.34 -19.41
N ILE A 98 -4.79 -2.33 -19.16
CA ILE A 98 -4.17 -1.51 -20.19
C ILE A 98 -2.66 -1.74 -20.10
N THR A 99 -2.06 -2.22 -21.18
CA THR A 99 -0.62 -2.51 -21.25
C THR A 99 0.19 -1.23 -21.48
N ILE A 100 1.52 -1.32 -21.36
CA ILE A 100 2.42 -0.20 -21.71
C ILE A 100 2.30 0.15 -23.19
N ASP A 101 2.08 -0.84 -24.06
CA ASP A 101 1.84 -0.66 -25.49
C ASP A 101 0.44 -0.08 -25.81
N ASN A 102 -0.33 0.30 -24.78
CA ASN A 102 -1.68 0.85 -24.86
C ASN A 102 -2.74 -0.13 -25.40
N ASP A 103 -2.46 -1.43 -25.37
CA ASP A 103 -3.46 -2.47 -25.65
C ASP A 103 -4.41 -2.64 -24.46
N THR A 104 -5.69 -2.87 -24.75
CA THR A 104 -6.71 -3.09 -23.72
C THR A 104 -7.18 -4.53 -23.72
N ILE A 105 -7.09 -5.21 -22.57
CA ILE A 105 -7.50 -6.60 -22.39
C ILE A 105 -8.60 -6.67 -21.34
N ALA A 106 -9.82 -7.04 -21.74
CA ALA A 106 -10.91 -7.28 -20.80
C ALA A 106 -10.76 -8.64 -20.10
N PHE A 107 -11.04 -8.70 -18.80
CA PHE A 107 -10.91 -9.90 -17.98
C PHE A 107 -12.09 -10.10 -17.03
N LYS A 108 -12.37 -11.37 -16.75
CA LYS A 108 -13.35 -11.82 -15.77
C LYS A 108 -12.75 -12.01 -14.38
N ASP A 109 -11.50 -12.45 -14.35
CA ASP A 109 -10.74 -12.68 -13.11
C ASP A 109 -9.28 -12.30 -13.31
N ILE A 110 -8.65 -11.79 -12.26
CA ILE A 110 -7.21 -11.47 -12.24
C ILE A 110 -6.60 -11.97 -10.94
N GLY A 111 -5.49 -12.69 -11.05
CA GLY A 111 -4.70 -13.19 -9.94
C GLY A 111 -3.26 -12.72 -10.03
N PHE A 112 -2.64 -12.43 -8.89
CA PHE A 112 -1.26 -11.97 -8.82
C PHE A 112 -0.39 -13.05 -8.18
N THR A 113 0.71 -13.40 -8.84
CA THR A 113 1.69 -14.29 -8.25
C THR A 113 2.54 -13.50 -7.27
N GLY A 114 2.69 -13.98 -6.04
CA GLY A 114 3.53 -13.35 -5.00
C GLY A 114 5.04 -13.44 -5.26
N ASN A 115 5.46 -13.81 -6.49
CA ASN A 115 6.85 -13.98 -6.85
C ASN A 115 7.50 -12.63 -7.12
N ARG A 116 8.67 -12.40 -6.51
CA ARG A 116 9.47 -11.19 -6.69
C ARG A 116 10.37 -11.26 -7.93
N ILE A 117 10.74 -12.46 -8.33
CA ILE A 117 11.56 -12.71 -9.51
C ILE A 117 10.60 -13.03 -10.65
N LEU A 118 10.41 -12.10 -11.59
CA LEU A 118 9.39 -12.18 -12.64
C LEU A 118 7.98 -12.24 -12.02
N PRO A 119 7.47 -11.11 -11.49
CA PRO A 119 6.10 -11.04 -11.01
C PRO A 119 5.14 -11.23 -12.19
N GLU A 120 4.34 -12.29 -12.12
CA GLU A 120 3.35 -12.65 -13.13
C GLU A 120 1.94 -12.39 -12.62
N ILE A 121 1.06 -12.09 -13.57
CA ILE A 121 -0.37 -11.94 -13.39
C ILE A 121 -1.05 -13.05 -14.19
N LEU A 122 -1.91 -13.80 -13.52
CA LEU A 122 -2.84 -14.72 -14.16
C LEU A 122 -4.09 -13.95 -14.55
N VAL A 123 -4.38 -13.88 -15.84
CA VAL A 123 -5.55 -13.17 -16.38
C VAL A 123 -6.49 -14.19 -16.96
N THR A 124 -7.74 -14.20 -16.49
CA THR A 124 -8.81 -15.03 -17.05
C THR A 124 -9.68 -14.16 -17.94
N GLY A 125 -9.61 -14.41 -19.25
CA GLY A 125 -10.38 -13.70 -20.26
C GLY A 125 -11.87 -14.01 -20.19
N LEU A 126 -12.66 -13.29 -20.99
CA LEU A 126 -14.13 -13.47 -21.05
C LEU A 126 -14.55 -14.84 -21.59
N ASN A 127 -13.69 -15.49 -22.38
CA ASN A 127 -13.93 -16.82 -22.96
C ASN A 127 -13.50 -17.97 -22.04
N ASP A 128 -13.30 -17.69 -20.74
CA ASP A 128 -12.77 -18.63 -19.72
C ASP A 128 -11.37 -19.21 -20.05
N THR A 129 -10.66 -18.60 -21.00
CA THR A 129 -9.24 -18.88 -21.26
C THR A 129 -8.36 -18.05 -20.33
N SER A 130 -7.40 -18.69 -19.66
CA SER A 130 -6.45 -18.00 -18.79
C SER A 130 -5.06 -17.96 -19.41
N PHE A 131 -4.35 -16.84 -19.23
CA PHE A 131 -2.96 -16.68 -19.66
C PHE A 131 -2.16 -15.93 -18.59
N TYR A 132 -0.85 -16.12 -18.62
CA TYR A 132 0.08 -15.39 -17.76
C TYR A 132 0.67 -14.20 -18.52
N MET A 133 0.86 -13.09 -17.82
CA MET A 133 1.61 -11.94 -18.33
C MET A 133 2.46 -11.31 -17.23
N SER A 134 3.52 -10.60 -17.59
CA SER A 134 4.35 -9.90 -16.60
C SER A 134 3.59 -8.73 -15.99
N MET A 135 3.63 -8.60 -14.66
CA MET A 135 3.03 -7.47 -13.94
C MET A 135 3.62 -6.13 -14.40
N LEU A 136 4.90 -6.11 -14.75
CA LEU A 136 5.60 -4.90 -15.17
C LEU A 136 5.33 -4.54 -16.64
N SER A 137 4.64 -5.39 -17.41
CA SER A 137 4.15 -5.05 -18.75
C SER A 137 2.78 -4.33 -18.72
N VAL A 138 2.18 -4.21 -17.54
CA VAL A 138 0.89 -3.57 -17.33
C VAL A 138 1.10 -2.11 -16.96
N TYR A 139 0.47 -1.20 -17.71
CA TYR A 139 0.40 0.21 -17.32
C TYR A 139 -0.59 0.39 -16.17
N LYS A 140 -1.85 -0.02 -16.38
CA LYS A 140 -2.89 0.04 -15.35
C LYS A 140 -3.93 -1.08 -15.45
N VAL A 141 -4.48 -1.45 -14.30
CA VAL A 141 -5.66 -2.32 -14.17
C VAL A 141 -6.83 -1.46 -13.74
N GLN A 142 -7.88 -1.41 -14.55
CA GLN A 142 -9.11 -0.71 -14.23
C GLN A 142 -10.19 -1.72 -13.88
N THR A 143 -10.57 -1.77 -12.60
CA THR A 143 -11.64 -2.66 -12.11
C THR A 143 -13.02 -2.07 -12.37
N ASP A 144 -14.03 -2.94 -12.34
CA ASP A 144 -15.42 -2.50 -12.31
C ASP A 144 -15.80 -1.87 -10.96
N PHE A 145 -17.01 -1.34 -10.90
CA PHE A 145 -17.55 -0.70 -9.69
C PHE A 145 -17.73 -1.67 -8.50
N SER A 146 -17.46 -2.97 -8.66
CA SER A 146 -17.42 -3.92 -7.55
C SER A 146 -16.44 -3.49 -6.45
N ILE A 147 -15.40 -2.72 -6.79
CA ILE A 147 -14.42 -2.20 -5.84
C ILE A 147 -15.01 -1.18 -4.85
N LEU A 148 -16.17 -0.59 -5.17
CA LEU A 148 -16.87 0.34 -4.27
C LEU A 148 -17.32 -0.31 -2.96
N HIS A 149 -17.35 -1.65 -2.87
CA HIS A 149 -17.58 -2.33 -1.60
C HIS A 149 -16.59 -1.87 -0.51
N TYR A 150 -15.31 -1.65 -0.84
CA TYR A 150 -14.34 -1.11 0.13
C TYR A 150 -14.63 0.34 0.50
N ALA A 151 -15.17 1.14 -0.44
CA ALA A 151 -15.57 2.51 -0.16
C ALA A 151 -16.76 2.53 0.79
N ALA A 152 -17.73 1.61 0.60
CA ALA A 152 -18.88 1.46 1.47
C ALA A 152 -18.46 0.98 2.88
N GLU A 153 -17.63 -0.05 2.98
CA GLU A 153 -17.08 -0.53 4.25
C GLU A 153 -16.33 0.59 5.00
N ARG A 154 -15.49 1.34 4.30
CA ARG A 154 -14.76 2.48 4.87
C ARG A 154 -15.71 3.58 5.36
N GLY A 155 -16.74 3.91 4.58
CA GLY A 155 -17.74 4.90 4.96
C GLY A 155 -18.49 4.48 6.22
N PHE A 156 -18.86 3.19 6.32
CA PHE A 156 -19.45 2.63 7.52
C PHE A 156 -18.53 2.77 8.74
N TRP A 157 -17.25 2.38 8.60
CA TRP A 157 -16.29 2.49 9.70
C TRP A 157 -15.99 3.94 10.11
N TYR A 158 -15.99 4.90 9.19
CA TYR A 158 -15.84 6.31 9.54
C TYR A 158 -16.99 6.80 10.41
N SER A 159 -18.23 6.54 9.98
CA SER A 159 -19.42 6.88 10.76
C SER A 159 -19.44 6.17 12.12
N PHE A 160 -19.14 4.87 12.14
CA PHE A 160 -19.15 4.07 13.35
C PHE A 160 -18.08 4.49 14.34
N ASN A 161 -16.84 4.73 13.91
CA ASN A 161 -15.78 5.19 14.81
C ASN A 161 -16.02 6.62 15.30
N SER A 162 -16.50 7.52 14.44
CA SER A 162 -16.89 8.87 14.87
C SER A 162 -17.99 8.81 15.92
N PHE A 163 -18.94 7.88 15.74
CA PHE A 163 -20.00 7.64 16.69
C PHE A 163 -19.46 7.16 18.05
N ILE A 164 -18.64 6.11 18.08
CA ILE A 164 -18.02 5.58 19.32
C ILE A 164 -17.19 6.66 20.02
N LEU A 165 -16.45 7.47 19.27
CA LEU A 165 -15.67 8.58 19.83
C LEU A 165 -16.58 9.65 20.44
N SER A 166 -17.65 10.03 19.75
CA SER A 166 -18.63 10.99 20.28
C SER A 166 -19.30 10.47 21.55
N ALA A 167 -19.70 9.20 21.57
CA ALA A 167 -20.29 8.57 22.75
C ALA A 167 -19.29 8.53 23.92
N ALA A 168 -18.02 8.20 23.67
CA ALA A 168 -16.99 8.21 24.70
C ALA A 168 -16.71 9.61 25.26
N LEU A 169 -16.73 10.65 24.41
CA LEU A 169 -16.58 12.04 24.83
C LEU A 169 -17.79 12.52 25.64
N ASP A 170 -19.01 12.21 25.18
CA ASP A 170 -20.25 12.57 25.88
C ASP A 170 -20.32 11.89 27.26
N ALA A 171 -19.99 10.59 27.33
CA ALA A 171 -19.90 9.85 28.59
C ALA A 171 -18.86 10.46 29.55
N ARG A 172 -17.74 10.97 29.02
CA ARG A 172 -16.71 11.65 29.83
C ARG A 172 -17.17 13.03 30.31
N ILE A 173 -17.95 13.76 29.51
CA ILE A 173 -18.45 15.10 29.84
C ILE A 173 -19.60 15.02 30.86
N LYS A 174 -20.53 14.07 30.69
CA LYS A 174 -21.68 13.83 31.57
C LYS A 174 -21.32 13.00 32.80
N TRP A 175 -20.04 12.84 33.09
CA TRP A 175 -19.54 12.07 34.21
C TRP A 175 -19.99 12.69 35.54
N ASP A 176 -20.89 12.00 36.24
CA ASP A 176 -21.36 12.36 37.58
C ASP A 176 -20.71 11.41 38.61
N ASP A 177 -19.97 11.97 39.58
CA ASP A 177 -19.18 11.24 40.59
C ASP A 177 -20.03 10.28 41.44
N GLY A 178 -21.36 10.45 41.45
CA GLY A 178 -22.30 9.62 42.20
C GLY A 178 -22.81 8.35 41.50
N ARG A 179 -22.52 8.13 40.22
CA ARG A 179 -23.04 6.97 39.44
C ARG A 179 -21.93 6.00 39.03
N ARG A 180 -22.25 4.71 38.99
CA ARG A 180 -21.30 3.65 38.58
C ARG A 180 -21.03 3.73 37.06
N PHE A 181 -19.85 3.28 36.64
CA PHE A 181 -19.41 3.26 35.23
C PHE A 181 -20.33 2.44 34.32
N SER A 182 -20.83 1.28 34.77
CA SER A 182 -21.62 0.41 33.89
C SER A 182 -23.02 0.96 33.57
N PRO A 183 -23.84 1.50 34.49
CA PRO A 183 -25.14 2.10 34.16
C PRO A 183 -25.06 3.24 33.12
N GLN A 184 -24.08 4.15 33.26
CA GLN A 184 -23.94 5.31 32.35
C GLN A 184 -23.63 4.90 30.91
N VAL A 185 -22.85 3.84 30.73
CA VAL A 185 -22.53 3.30 29.40
C VAL A 185 -23.75 2.63 28.78
N TRP A 186 -24.56 1.90 29.57
CA TRP A 186 -25.78 1.23 29.08
C TRP A 186 -26.88 2.21 28.68
N ASP A 187 -27.07 3.30 29.42
CA ASP A 187 -28.02 4.36 29.07
C ASP A 187 -27.68 4.97 27.70
N GLN A 188 -26.40 5.19 27.43
CA GLN A 188 -25.93 5.69 26.13
C GLN A 188 -26.15 4.69 24.99
N TYR A 189 -26.11 3.37 25.26
CA TYR A 189 -26.45 2.36 24.24
C TYR A 189 -27.94 2.32 23.95
N ASN A 190 -28.79 2.47 24.97
CA ASN A 190 -30.24 2.52 24.80
C ASN A 190 -30.69 3.76 23.99
N ASP A 191 -29.99 4.89 24.12
CA ASP A 191 -30.22 6.11 23.32
C ASP A 191 -29.96 5.94 21.80
N LEU A 192 -29.43 4.78 21.37
CA LEU A 192 -29.00 4.49 20.00
C LEU A 192 -29.76 3.34 19.36
N LEU A 193 -30.56 2.63 20.13
CA LEU A 193 -31.29 1.48 19.61
C LEU A 193 -32.63 1.96 19.06
N PRO A 194 -33.10 1.38 17.95
CA PRO A 194 -34.49 1.55 17.56
C PRO A 194 -35.39 1.03 18.68
N ALA A 195 -36.60 1.56 18.81
CA ALA A 195 -37.61 0.91 19.63
C ALA A 195 -37.77 -0.55 19.16
N VAL A 196 -37.57 -1.49 20.08
CA VAL A 196 -37.76 -2.91 19.82
C VAL A 196 -38.84 -3.37 20.78
N SER A 197 -40.00 -3.74 20.23
CA SER A 197 -41.27 -3.97 20.94
C SER A 197 -41.26 -4.99 22.08
N PHE A 198 -40.12 -5.63 22.37
CA PHE A 198 -39.94 -6.62 23.42
C PHE A 198 -38.84 -6.24 24.45
N LEU A 199 -38.09 -5.15 24.26
CA LEU A 199 -37.00 -4.73 25.16
C LEU A 199 -36.90 -3.21 25.38
N ILE A 200 -37.36 -2.37 24.43
CA ILE A 200 -37.15 -0.92 24.45
C ILE A 200 -38.44 -0.26 23.92
N ASP A 201 -39.13 0.46 24.81
CA ASP A 201 -40.45 1.07 24.51
C ASP A 201 -40.34 2.32 23.62
N ASP A 202 -39.24 3.08 23.71
CA ASP A 202 -39.02 4.32 22.97
C ASP A 202 -37.76 4.28 22.10
N THR A 203 -37.80 4.95 20.95
CA THR A 203 -36.61 5.09 20.10
C THR A 203 -35.67 6.11 20.73
N GLY A 204 -34.41 5.71 20.93
CA GLY A 204 -33.42 6.59 21.52
C GLY A 204 -33.23 7.88 20.71
N PRO A 205 -33.06 9.05 21.37
CA PRO A 205 -33.05 10.36 20.71
C PRO A 205 -31.90 10.55 19.71
N THR A 206 -30.83 9.76 19.83
CA THR A 206 -29.69 9.78 18.91
C THR A 206 -29.78 8.75 17.77
N TYR A 207 -30.75 7.84 17.79
CA TYR A 207 -30.94 6.81 16.75
C TYR A 207 -31.21 7.40 15.37
N GLU A 208 -32.01 8.47 15.29
CA GLU A 208 -32.33 9.14 14.02
C GLU A 208 -31.05 9.67 13.35
N SER A 209 -30.19 10.34 14.13
CA SER A 209 -28.92 10.87 13.64
C SER A 209 -27.99 9.75 13.15
N VAL A 210 -27.90 8.63 13.87
CA VAL A 210 -27.09 7.47 13.46
C VAL A 210 -27.62 6.84 12.16
N SER A 211 -28.94 6.76 12.04
CA SER A 211 -29.63 6.16 10.88
C SER A 211 -29.42 6.96 9.59
N PHE A 212 -29.18 8.28 9.67
CA PHE A 212 -28.83 9.11 8.51
C PHE A 212 -27.32 9.25 8.30
N LEU A 213 -26.53 9.31 9.38
CA LEU A 213 -25.09 9.54 9.30
C LEU A 213 -24.35 8.38 8.61
N ILE A 214 -24.75 7.13 8.89
CA ILE A 214 -24.13 5.95 8.25
C ILE A 214 -24.35 5.94 6.72
N PRO A 215 -25.60 6.00 6.19
CA PRO A 215 -25.83 6.07 4.75
C PRO A 215 -25.14 7.25 4.07
N ILE A 216 -25.16 8.44 4.68
CA ILE A 216 -24.48 9.63 4.13
C ILE A 216 -22.97 9.40 4.04
N SER A 217 -22.36 8.84 5.09
CA SER A 217 -20.92 8.53 5.10
C SER A 217 -20.56 7.48 4.05
N VAL A 218 -21.38 6.43 3.91
CA VAL A 218 -21.22 5.37 2.90
C VAL A 218 -21.30 5.94 1.49
N LEU A 219 -22.38 6.67 1.18
CA LEU A 219 -22.58 7.28 -0.14
C LEU A 219 -21.50 8.31 -0.45
N GLY A 220 -21.14 9.16 0.51
CA GLY A 220 -20.07 10.14 0.37
C GLY A 220 -18.73 9.48 0.05
N SER A 221 -18.39 8.39 0.76
CA SER A 221 -17.17 7.61 0.53
C SER A 221 -17.16 6.94 -0.86
N MET A 222 -18.31 6.42 -1.33
CA MET A 222 -18.44 5.85 -2.67
C MET A 222 -18.31 6.92 -3.76
N ILE A 223 -19.03 8.04 -3.64
CA ILE A 223 -18.96 9.16 -4.59
C ILE A 223 -17.53 9.70 -4.68
N TRP A 224 -16.84 9.84 -3.53
CA TRP A 224 -15.45 10.24 -3.49
C TRP A 224 -14.53 9.28 -4.27
N ASP A 225 -14.72 7.97 -4.09
CA ASP A 225 -13.89 6.97 -4.78
C ASP A 225 -14.19 6.91 -6.29
N ILE A 226 -15.42 7.17 -6.71
CA ILE A 226 -15.78 7.36 -8.13
C ILE A 226 -15.11 8.62 -8.68
N TRP A 227 -15.23 9.76 -7.99
CA TRP A 227 -14.68 11.04 -8.44
C TRP A 227 -13.15 11.01 -8.55
N LYS A 228 -12.47 10.27 -7.67
CA LYS A 228 -11.01 10.06 -7.70
C LYS A 228 -10.55 8.88 -8.57
N ASP A 229 -11.46 8.24 -9.31
CA ASP A 229 -11.18 7.07 -10.15
C ASP A 229 -10.38 5.99 -9.41
N LYS A 230 -10.79 5.66 -8.19
CA LYS A 230 -10.05 4.72 -7.33
C LYS A 230 -9.98 3.28 -7.87
N ARG A 231 -10.78 2.97 -8.89
CA ARG A 231 -10.77 1.71 -9.65
C ARG A 231 -9.54 1.49 -10.54
N SER A 232 -8.76 2.52 -10.84
CA SER A 232 -7.60 2.43 -11.76
C SER A 232 -6.28 2.26 -11.02
N PHE A 233 -5.70 1.07 -11.01
CA PHE A 233 -4.46 0.74 -10.30
C PHE A 233 -3.28 0.73 -11.26
N TYR A 234 -2.22 1.46 -10.93
CA TYR A 234 -1.07 1.63 -11.81
C TYR A 234 0.11 0.77 -11.36
N PHE A 235 0.82 0.18 -12.32
CA PHE A 235 1.92 -0.76 -12.08
C PHE A 235 3.23 -0.36 -12.73
N HIS A 236 3.16 0.33 -13.87
CA HIS A 236 4.32 0.86 -14.59
C HIS A 236 3.92 2.20 -15.21
N PRO A 237 4.76 3.25 -15.24
CA PRO A 237 4.44 4.46 -16.01
C PRO A 237 4.65 4.19 -17.52
N VAL A 238 3.84 4.77 -18.42
CA VAL A 238 4.04 4.57 -19.88
C VAL A 238 5.36 5.19 -20.32
N GLU A 239 5.68 6.37 -19.79
CA GLU A 239 6.91 7.09 -20.06
C GLU A 239 7.84 7.09 -18.85
N LYS A 240 9.16 7.05 -19.10
CA LYS A 240 10.20 6.83 -18.07
C LYS A 240 10.20 7.90 -16.96
N ASP A 241 9.67 9.09 -17.25
CA ASP A 241 9.70 10.26 -16.37
C ASP A 241 8.31 10.84 -16.07
N GLU A 242 7.23 10.17 -16.49
CA GLU A 242 5.87 10.61 -16.16
C GLU A 242 5.43 10.07 -14.79
N PRO A 243 5.03 10.95 -13.85
CA PRO A 243 4.49 10.50 -12.58
C PRO A 243 3.13 9.84 -12.79
N TYR A 244 2.81 8.86 -11.95
CA TYR A 244 1.48 8.29 -11.92
C TYR A 244 0.43 9.37 -11.62
N PRO A 245 -0.75 9.33 -12.27
CA PRO A 245 -1.73 10.42 -12.19
C PRO A 245 -2.47 10.49 -10.85
N ARG A 246 -2.12 9.66 -9.86
CA ARG A 246 -2.77 9.63 -8.54
C ARG A 246 -1.83 9.15 -7.43
N ASN A 247 -2.18 9.54 -6.20
CA ASN A 247 -1.62 8.95 -5.00
C ASN A 247 -2.05 7.46 -4.87
N MET A 248 -1.08 6.59 -4.66
CA MET A 248 -1.25 5.13 -4.54
C MET A 248 -1.34 4.66 -3.09
N TYR A 249 -1.14 5.56 -2.13
CA TYR A 249 -1.24 5.27 -0.70
C TYR A 249 -2.63 4.77 -0.30
N VAL A 250 -2.65 3.71 0.50
CA VAL A 250 -3.88 3.19 1.09
C VAL A 250 -3.91 3.52 2.57
N PHE A 251 -4.89 4.31 2.98
CA PHE A 251 -5.08 4.62 4.40
C PHE A 251 -5.64 3.42 5.17
N SER A 252 -5.00 3.07 6.29
CA SER A 252 -5.49 2.09 7.26
C SER A 252 -5.01 2.45 8.66
N LEU A 253 -5.96 2.75 9.55
CA LEU A 253 -5.65 3.13 10.94
C LEU A 253 -4.90 2.01 11.67
N LYS A 254 -5.36 0.76 11.51
CA LYS A 254 -4.72 -0.43 12.07
C LYS A 254 -3.26 -0.53 11.63
N HIS A 255 -3.00 -0.39 10.33
CA HIS A 255 -1.65 -0.47 9.80
C HIS A 255 -0.77 0.68 10.31
N ILE A 256 -1.29 1.91 10.37
CA ILE A 256 -0.57 3.06 10.95
C ILE A 256 -0.18 2.78 12.39
N THR A 257 -1.09 2.24 13.21
CA THR A 257 -0.78 1.90 14.61
C THR A 257 0.26 0.78 14.72
N GLU A 258 0.14 -0.27 13.92
CA GLU A 258 1.10 -1.39 13.90
C GLU A 258 2.49 -0.91 13.44
N ALA A 259 2.57 -0.13 12.37
CA ALA A 259 3.82 0.43 11.86
C ALA A 259 4.47 1.36 12.89
N PHE A 260 3.68 2.20 13.57
CA PHE A 260 4.19 3.06 14.64
C PHE A 260 4.77 2.25 15.81
N ILE A 261 4.06 1.21 16.26
CA ILE A 261 4.52 0.32 17.34
C ILE A 261 5.81 -0.38 16.91
N LEU A 262 5.84 -0.98 15.72
CA LEU A 262 7.02 -1.67 15.19
C LEU A 262 8.22 -0.75 15.08
N LYS A 263 8.04 0.47 14.53
CA LYS A 263 9.11 1.46 14.40
C LYS A 263 9.65 1.88 15.76
N THR A 264 8.75 2.07 16.74
CA THR A 264 9.12 2.40 18.11
C THR A 264 9.87 1.25 18.77
N MET A 265 9.40 0.01 18.62
CA MET A 265 10.06 -1.19 19.12
C MET A 265 11.46 -1.37 18.54
N ARG A 266 11.64 -1.20 17.22
CA ARG A 266 12.95 -1.27 16.55
C ARG A 266 13.89 -0.19 17.07
N LYS A 267 13.41 1.04 17.24
CA LYS A 267 14.20 2.14 17.79
C LYS A 267 14.66 1.83 19.21
N ILE A 268 13.78 1.25 20.04
CA ILE A 268 14.12 0.78 21.38
C ILE A 268 15.15 -0.36 21.30
N GLU A 269 14.95 -1.37 20.46
CA GLU A 269 15.88 -2.51 20.30
C GLU A 269 17.28 -2.06 19.90
N ARG A 270 17.44 -0.99 19.12
CA ARG A 270 18.77 -0.45 18.75
C ARG A 270 19.52 0.22 19.92
N THR A 271 18.81 0.67 20.96
CA THR A 271 19.43 1.26 22.17
C THR A 271 20.16 0.20 23.00
N LYS A 272 21.11 0.63 23.83
CA LYS A 272 21.87 -0.27 24.71
C LYS A 272 20.97 -1.02 25.70
N ILE A 273 19.97 -0.32 26.26
CA ILE A 273 18.99 -0.89 27.21
C ILE A 273 18.05 -1.85 26.49
N GLY A 274 17.54 -1.47 25.32
CA GLY A 274 16.66 -2.35 24.53
C GLY A 274 17.35 -3.62 24.08
N ARG A 275 18.61 -3.57 23.63
CA ARG A 275 19.38 -4.80 23.31
C ARG A 275 19.48 -5.76 24.48
N MET A 276 19.71 -5.24 25.68
CA MET A 276 19.78 -6.07 26.89
C MET A 276 18.43 -6.71 27.21
N PHE A 277 17.35 -5.93 27.15
CA PHE A 277 16.00 -6.39 27.43
C PHE A 277 15.48 -7.41 26.41
N PHE A 278 15.55 -7.08 25.11
CA PHE A 278 15.13 -7.99 24.04
C PHE A 278 16.05 -9.21 23.91
N GLY A 279 17.36 -9.07 24.21
CA GLY A 279 18.29 -10.20 24.29
C GLY A 279 17.92 -11.17 25.42
N TRP A 280 17.50 -10.66 26.58
CA TRP A 280 17.02 -11.48 27.69
C TRP A 280 15.71 -12.20 27.34
N ILE A 281 14.77 -11.53 26.67
CA ILE A 281 13.52 -12.15 26.19
C ILE A 281 13.80 -13.25 25.17
N LYS A 282 14.63 -12.98 24.14
CA LYS A 282 14.97 -13.98 23.12
C LYS A 282 15.59 -15.23 23.76
N LYS A 283 16.50 -15.06 24.73
CA LYS A 283 17.15 -16.18 25.44
C LYS A 283 16.22 -16.98 26.37
N LYS A 284 15.07 -16.41 26.76
CA LYS A 284 14.11 -17.06 27.67
C LYS A 284 13.04 -17.86 26.92
N TYR A 285 12.73 -17.47 25.68
CA TYR A 285 11.63 -18.03 24.90
C TYR A 285 12.07 -18.74 23.61
N TYR A 286 13.34 -18.63 23.22
CA TYR A 286 14.03 -19.39 22.18
C TYR A 286 15.30 -20.01 22.75
#